data_AF-A0A2V9JQE0-F1
#
_entry.id   AF-A0A2V9JQE0-F1
#
_cell.length_a   1.000
_cell.length_b   1.000
_cell.length_c   1.000
_cell.angle_alpha   90.00
_cell.angle_beta   90.00
_cell.angle_gamma   90.00
#
_symmetry.space_group_name_H-M   'P 1'
#
loop_
_entity.id
_entity.type
_entity.pdbx_description
1 polymer ?
#
loop_
_entity_poly.entity_id
_entity_poly.type
_entity_poly.pdbx_seq_one_letter_code
_entity_poly.pdbx_strand_id
1 'polypeptide(L)'
;MPAVIPFPNRSDDQAARDRISGSLEESLIVEAAAGTGKTTELVNRVVAVLKKGLTTVEHVVAVTFTRKAAGELKLRLRQELDRALLQLRNSPETGNSKLESEMRNLDSAIARLEEARIGTIHSFCAEILRERPVEANIDPLRRNPARAARRGQHRSGV
;
A
#
# COMPACT_ATOMS: atom_id res chain seq x y z
N MET A 1 29.66 13.92 -23.78
CA MET A 1 30.11 13.43 -22.45
C MET A 1 28.94 13.60 -21.50
N PRO A 2 28.50 12.59 -20.72
CA PRO A 2 27.43 12.83 -19.77
C PRO A 2 28.01 13.54 -18.55
N ALA A 3 27.34 14.62 -18.13
CA ALA A 3 27.71 15.39 -16.96
C ALA A 3 27.32 14.64 -15.68
N VAL A 4 28.25 14.58 -14.72
CA VAL A 4 27.99 14.06 -13.37
C VAL A 4 27.32 15.17 -12.56
N ILE A 5 26.12 14.91 -12.06
CA ILE A 5 25.36 15.85 -11.22
C ILE A 5 25.72 15.58 -9.74
N PRO A 6 26.16 16.60 -8.98
CA PRO A 6 26.54 16.40 -7.57
C PRO A 6 25.29 16.17 -6.70
N PHE A 7 25.43 15.32 -5.69
CA PHE A 7 24.37 15.01 -4.72
C PHE A 7 23.97 16.27 -3.94
N PRO A 8 22.67 16.59 -3.85
CA PRO A 8 22.29 17.80 -3.17
C PRO A 8 22.07 17.61 -1.67
N ASN A 9 22.29 18.72 -0.97
CA ASN A 9 22.18 18.86 0.48
C ASN A 9 20.72 18.73 0.92
N ARG A 10 20.49 18.45 2.21
CA ARG A 10 19.19 18.12 2.87
C ARG A 10 18.00 19.08 2.63
N SER A 11 18.19 20.19 1.90
CA SER A 11 17.20 21.20 1.52
C SER A 11 16.66 21.06 0.09
N ASP A 12 17.20 20.15 -0.73
CA ASP A 12 16.88 20.05 -2.17
C ASP A 12 15.81 18.99 -2.50
N ASP A 13 15.51 18.06 -1.58
CA ASP A 13 14.46 17.05 -1.78
C ASP A 13 13.10 17.47 -1.18
N GLN A 14 13.02 18.62 -0.48
CA GLN A 14 11.79 19.06 0.17
C GLN A 14 10.65 19.30 -0.83
N ALA A 15 10.94 19.94 -1.97
CA ALA A 15 9.93 20.14 -3.02
C ALA A 15 9.40 18.80 -3.58
N ALA A 16 10.26 17.77 -3.65
CA ALA A 16 9.83 16.44 -4.05
C ALA A 16 8.93 15.79 -2.98
N ARG A 17 9.25 15.95 -1.69
CA ARG A 17 8.41 15.46 -0.56
C ARG A 17 7.06 16.16 -0.52
N ASP A 18 7.03 17.47 -0.73
CA ASP A 18 5.80 18.25 -0.80
C ASP A 18 4.94 17.79 -1.97
N ARG A 19 5.54 17.48 -3.12
CA ARG A 19 4.82 16.89 -4.27
C ARG A 19 4.27 15.50 -3.96
N ILE A 20 5.06 14.64 -3.31
CA ILE A 20 4.64 13.28 -2.92
C ILE A 20 3.45 13.32 -1.93
N SER A 21 3.39 14.29 -1.04
CA SER A 21 2.30 14.40 -0.05
C SER A 21 1.11 15.24 -0.55
N GLY A 22 1.35 16.24 -1.40
CA GLY A 22 0.36 17.23 -1.82
C GLY A 22 -0.39 16.86 -3.10
N SER A 23 0.33 16.34 -4.10
CA SER A 23 -0.21 16.10 -5.45
C SER A 23 -0.73 14.67 -5.58
N LEU A 24 -1.96 14.44 -5.13
CA LEU A 24 -2.50 13.09 -4.92
C LEU A 24 -3.20 12.46 -6.13
N GLU A 25 -3.46 13.24 -7.18
CA GLU A 25 -4.20 12.79 -8.37
C GLU A 25 -3.29 12.47 -9.56
N GLU A 26 -1.97 12.66 -9.41
CA GLU A 26 -0.99 12.33 -10.44
C GLU A 26 -0.22 11.03 -10.14
N SER A 27 0.31 10.43 -11.21
CA SER A 27 1.25 9.32 -11.11
C SER A 27 2.66 9.85 -10.85
N LEU A 28 3.34 9.28 -9.85
CA LEU A 28 4.69 9.67 -9.46
C LEU A 28 5.65 8.49 -9.52
N ILE A 29 6.86 8.75 -10.02
CA ILE A 29 8.01 7.86 -9.88
C ILE A 29 8.96 8.52 -8.88
N VAL A 30 9.31 7.78 -7.81
CA VAL A 30 10.18 8.29 -6.75
C VAL A 30 11.49 7.52 -6.77
N GLU A 31 12.56 8.19 -7.19
CA GLU A 31 13.92 7.70 -7.08
C GLU A 31 14.55 8.23 -5.80
N ALA A 32 15.06 7.34 -4.95
CA ALA A 32 15.79 7.74 -3.76
C ALA A 32 16.74 6.65 -3.29
N ALA A 33 17.83 7.05 -2.62
CA ALA A 33 18.81 6.11 -2.06
C ALA A 33 18.21 5.20 -0.97
N ALA A 34 18.91 4.13 -0.60
CA ALA A 34 18.51 3.31 0.55
C ALA A 34 18.46 4.17 1.82
N GLY A 35 17.49 3.90 2.71
CA GLY A 35 17.38 4.61 3.99
C GLY A 35 16.78 6.01 3.95
N THR A 36 16.38 6.55 2.79
CA THR A 36 15.83 7.92 2.66
C THR A 36 14.34 8.08 2.97
N GLY A 37 13.69 7.01 3.44
CA GLY A 37 12.28 7.04 3.84
C GLY A 37 11.25 6.79 2.74
N LYS A 38 11.62 6.24 1.58
CA LYS A 38 10.68 5.91 0.47
C LYS A 38 9.39 5.21 0.93
N THR A 39 9.52 4.19 1.77
CA THR A 39 8.36 3.46 2.30
C THR A 39 7.51 4.33 3.21
N THR A 40 8.13 5.20 4.00
CA THR A 40 7.43 6.16 4.87
C THR A 40 6.63 7.15 4.02
N GLU A 41 7.23 7.72 2.98
CA GLU A 41 6.55 8.63 2.06
C GLU A 41 5.41 7.95 1.30
N LEU A 42 5.59 6.70 0.87
CA LEU A 42 4.53 5.90 0.25
C LEU A 42 3.35 5.70 1.20
N VAL A 43 3.61 5.35 2.47
CA VAL A 43 2.56 5.20 3.49
C VAL A 43 1.85 6.52 3.74
N ASN A 44 2.60 7.61 3.95
CA ASN A 44 2.04 8.94 4.17
C ASN A 44 1.14 9.37 3.00
N ARG A 45 1.56 9.08 1.76
CA ARG A 45 0.75 9.36 0.57
C ARG A 45 -0.56 8.57 0.57
N VAL A 46 -0.52 7.26 0.87
CA VAL A 46 -1.75 6.44 0.96
C VAL A 46 -2.68 6.99 2.04
N VAL A 47 -2.17 7.32 3.22
CA VAL A 47 -2.95 7.94 4.31
C VAL A 47 -3.55 9.27 3.85
N ALA A 48 -2.80 10.11 3.14
CA ALA A 48 -3.29 11.39 2.64
C ALA A 48 -4.45 11.22 1.63
N VAL A 49 -4.36 10.24 0.72
CA VAL A 49 -5.43 9.93 -0.26
C VAL A 49 -6.70 9.47 0.46
N LEU A 50 -6.56 8.55 1.43
CA LEU A 50 -7.67 8.03 2.23
C LEU A 50 -8.29 9.13 3.08
N LYS A 51 -7.46 9.94 3.76
CA LYS A 51 -7.93 11.06 4.60
C LYS A 51 -8.77 12.05 3.80
N LYS A 52 -8.31 12.43 2.61
CA LYS A 52 -9.04 13.35 1.72
C LYS A 52 -10.30 12.72 1.07
N GLY A 53 -10.54 11.42 1.27
CA GLY A 53 -11.69 10.73 0.68
C GLY A 53 -11.59 10.55 -0.83
N LEU A 54 -10.38 10.63 -1.41
CA LEU A 54 -10.16 10.46 -2.85
C LEU A 54 -10.32 8.99 -3.29
N THR A 55 -10.21 8.06 -2.34
CA THR A 55 -10.45 6.63 -2.56
C THR A 55 -10.82 5.95 -1.24
N THR A 56 -11.23 4.69 -1.32
CA THR A 56 -11.46 3.82 -0.16
C THR A 56 -10.41 2.71 -0.09
N VAL A 57 -10.26 2.09 1.08
CA VAL A 57 -9.13 1.20 1.38
C VAL A 57 -9.13 -0.07 0.52
N GLU A 58 -10.31 -0.56 0.14
CA GLU A 58 -10.52 -1.68 -0.78
C GLU A 58 -10.07 -1.38 -2.23
N HIS A 59 -9.98 -0.10 -2.59
CA HIS A 59 -9.46 0.35 -3.89
C HIS A 59 -7.95 0.64 -3.85
N VAL A 60 -7.29 0.44 -2.72
CA VAL A 60 -5.83 0.58 -2.60
C VAL A 60 -5.15 -0.76 -2.91
N VAL A 61 -4.26 -0.73 -3.91
CA VAL A 61 -3.36 -1.83 -4.24
C VAL A 61 -1.93 -1.38 -3.95
N ALA A 62 -1.24 -2.10 -3.06
CA ALA A 62 0.17 -1.87 -2.77
C ALA A 62 0.95 -3.18 -2.91
N VAL A 63 1.86 -3.22 -3.89
CA VAL A 63 2.64 -4.42 -4.22
C VAL A 63 4.13 -4.24 -3.91
N THR A 64 4.77 -5.32 -3.50
CA THR A 64 6.22 -5.37 -3.27
C THR A 64 6.81 -6.73 -3.67
N PHE A 65 8.13 -6.89 -3.54
CA PHE A 65 8.83 -8.10 -3.95
C PHE A 65 8.72 -9.25 -2.93
N THR A 66 8.60 -8.93 -1.64
CA THR A 66 8.68 -9.95 -0.58
C THR A 66 7.46 -9.93 0.34
N ARG A 67 7.07 -11.10 0.83
CA ARG A 67 5.99 -11.23 1.83
C ARG A 67 6.30 -10.45 3.11
N LYS A 68 7.57 -10.43 3.53
CA LYS A 68 8.03 -9.68 4.70
C LYS A 68 7.79 -8.18 4.51
N ALA A 69 8.20 -7.63 3.36
CA ALA A 69 7.98 -6.21 3.06
C ALA A 69 6.49 -5.87 2.96
N ALA A 70 5.65 -6.77 2.44
CA ALA A 70 4.21 -6.55 2.39
C ALA A 70 3.60 -6.48 3.80
N GLY A 71 3.99 -7.40 4.69
CA GLY A 71 3.55 -7.38 6.08
C GLY A 71 4.01 -6.14 6.84
N GLU A 72 5.27 -5.74 6.63
CA GLU A 72 5.80 -4.50 7.20
C GLU A 72 5.06 -3.25 6.67
N LEU A 73 4.75 -3.21 5.37
CA LEU A 73 3.99 -2.11 4.77
C LEU A 73 2.59 -2.01 5.37
N LYS A 74 1.88 -3.14 5.54
CA LYS A 74 0.55 -3.18 6.16
C LYS A 74 0.58 -2.68 7.61
N LEU A 75 1.58 -3.10 8.38
CA LEU A 75 1.76 -2.65 9.76
C LEU A 75 2.02 -1.14 9.83
N ARG A 76 2.93 -0.62 9.00
CA ARG A 76 3.23 0.82 8.95
C ARG A 76 2.01 1.63 8.54
N LEU A 77 1.24 1.15 7.56
CA LEU A 77 0.00 1.82 7.15
C LEU A 77 -1.03 1.90 8.29
N ARG A 78 -1.22 0.80 9.05
CA ARG A 78 -2.10 0.82 10.22
C ARG A 78 -1.66 1.86 11.24
N GLN A 79 -0.37 1.86 11.58
CA GLN A 79 0.20 2.78 12.57
C GLN A 79 0.05 4.25 12.17
N GLU A 80 0.27 4.58 10.89
CA GLU A 80 0.12 5.96 10.43
C GLU A 80 -1.34 6.39 10.28
N LEU A 81 -2.27 5.48 9.94
CA LEU A 81 -3.72 5.76 10.01
C LEU A 81 -4.15 6.09 11.44
N ASP A 82 -3.76 5.26 12.41
CA ASP A 82 -4.07 5.48 13.83
C ASP A 82 -3.47 6.82 14.32
N ARG A 83 -2.21 7.11 13.96
CA ARG A 83 -1.56 8.39 14.29
C ARG A 83 -2.31 9.57 13.69
N ALA A 84 -2.66 9.52 12.40
CA ALA A 84 -3.34 10.60 11.72
C ALA A 84 -4.71 10.90 12.36
N LEU A 85 -5.45 9.84 12.71
CA LEU A 85 -6.75 9.99 13.39
C LEU A 85 -6.59 10.62 14.78
N LEU A 86 -5.60 10.20 15.56
CA LEU A 86 -5.31 10.79 16.88
C LEU A 86 -4.94 12.27 16.77
N GLN A 87 -4.15 12.66 15.75
CA GLN A 87 -3.81 14.05 15.50
C GLN A 87 -5.06 14.90 15.21
N LEU A 88 -5.98 14.40 14.39
CA LEU A 88 -7.24 15.10 14.11
C LEU A 88 -8.10 15.22 15.38
N ARG A 89 -8.21 14.17 16.19
CA ARG A 89 -8.98 14.18 17.46
C ARG A 89 -8.46 15.18 18.48
N ASN A 90 -7.14 15.41 18.51
CA ASN A 90 -6.50 16.35 19.42
C ASN A 90 -6.49 17.79 18.87
N SER A 91 -7.01 18.03 17.67
CA SER A 91 -7.02 19.36 17.08
C SER A 91 -8.08 20.23 17.79
N PRO A 92 -7.74 21.47 18.20
CA PRO A 92 -8.67 22.35 18.93
C PRO A 92 -9.80 22.93 18.06
N GLU A 93 -9.84 22.60 16.76
CA GLU A 93 -10.79 23.12 15.77
C GLU A 93 -12.14 22.38 15.79
N THR A 94 -12.84 22.46 16.93
CA THR A 94 -14.18 21.88 17.10
C THR A 94 -15.19 22.50 16.13
N GLY A 95 -15.98 21.66 15.44
CA GLY A 95 -17.06 22.09 14.53
C GLY A 95 -16.64 22.34 13.08
N ASN A 96 -15.41 21.99 12.70
CA ASN A 96 -14.94 22.05 11.32
C ASN A 96 -15.46 20.83 10.52
N SER A 97 -16.43 21.03 9.64
CA SER A 97 -17.05 19.97 8.82
C SER A 97 -16.03 19.19 7.97
N LYS A 98 -14.95 19.85 7.55
CA LYS A 98 -13.84 19.19 6.84
C LYS A 98 -13.11 18.22 7.75
N LEU A 99 -12.75 18.62 8.97
CA LEU A 99 -12.07 17.74 9.93
C LEU A 99 -12.93 16.53 10.27
N GLU A 100 -14.23 16.72 10.48
CA GLU A 100 -15.15 15.61 10.73
C GLU A 100 -15.21 14.64 9.56
N SER A 101 -15.18 15.15 8.32
CA SER A 101 -15.12 14.29 7.13
C SER A 101 -13.81 13.51 7.03
N GLU A 102 -12.67 14.16 7.30
CA GLU A 102 -11.36 13.50 7.32
C GLU A 102 -11.28 12.42 8.41
N MET A 103 -11.85 12.69 9.59
CA MET A 103 -11.94 11.71 10.69
C MET A 103 -12.78 10.50 10.30
N ARG A 104 -13.97 10.71 9.71
CA ARG A 104 -14.82 9.61 9.23
C ARG A 104 -14.12 8.75 8.19
N ASN A 105 -13.39 9.38 7.27
CA ASN A 105 -12.65 8.67 6.24
C ASN A 105 -11.54 7.80 6.85
N LEU A 106 -10.79 8.32 7.82
CA LEU A 106 -9.75 7.58 8.53
C LEU A 106 -10.31 6.45 9.39
N ASP A 107 -11.38 6.69 10.15
CA ASP A 107 -12.06 5.65 10.95
C ASP A 107 -12.54 4.50 10.05
N SER A 108 -13.15 4.83 8.90
CA SER A 108 -13.56 3.83 7.90
C SER A 108 -12.37 3.05 7.32
N ALA A 109 -11.26 3.74 7.01
CA ALA A 109 -10.06 3.11 6.47
C ALA A 109 -9.42 2.14 7.49
N ILE A 110 -9.40 2.48 8.78
CA ILE A 110 -8.87 1.62 9.84
C ILE A 110 -9.73 0.37 10.01
N ALA A 111 -11.06 0.52 10.00
CA ALA A 111 -12.00 -0.59 10.16
C ALA A 111 -11.91 -1.62 9.03
N ARG A 112 -11.66 -1.14 7.80
CA ARG A 112 -11.64 -1.97 6.58
C ARG A 112 -10.24 -2.27 6.07
N LEU A 113 -9.19 -1.94 6.82
CA LEU A 113 -7.80 -2.08 6.36
C LEU A 113 -7.44 -3.50 5.88
N GLU A 114 -8.11 -4.53 6.41
CA GLU A 114 -7.90 -5.91 5.99
C GLU A 114 -8.36 -6.18 4.54
N GLU A 115 -9.24 -5.36 4.00
CA GLU A 115 -9.72 -5.43 2.61
C GLU A 115 -8.71 -4.81 1.62
N ALA A 116 -7.72 -4.04 2.08
CA ALA A 116 -6.69 -3.50 1.19
C ALA A 116 -5.81 -4.61 0.59
N ARG A 117 -5.57 -4.50 -0.71
CA ARG A 117 -4.71 -5.43 -1.46
C ARG A 117 -3.24 -5.07 -1.28
N ILE A 118 -2.71 -5.40 -0.10
CA ILE A 118 -1.29 -5.20 0.26
C ILE A 118 -0.57 -6.54 0.22
N GLY A 119 0.32 -6.71 -0.76
CA GLY A 119 0.89 -8.02 -1.02
C GLY A 119 2.12 -8.00 -1.89
N THR A 120 2.45 -9.19 -2.41
CA THR A 120 3.49 -9.32 -3.43
C THR A 120 2.90 -9.14 -4.83
N ILE A 121 3.75 -8.79 -5.80
CA ILE A 121 3.36 -8.79 -7.22
C ILE A 121 2.74 -10.14 -7.62
N HIS A 122 3.38 -11.25 -7.23
CA HIS A 122 2.89 -12.60 -7.51
C HIS A 122 1.49 -12.88 -6.94
N SER A 123 1.24 -12.50 -5.68
CA SER A 123 -0.07 -12.71 -5.06
C SER A 123 -1.16 -11.88 -5.72
N PHE A 124 -0.84 -10.64 -6.12
CA PHE A 124 -1.77 -9.76 -6.82
C PHE A 124 -2.11 -10.30 -8.22
N CYS A 125 -1.11 -10.68 -9.02
CA CYS A 125 -1.36 -11.31 -10.33
C CYS A 125 -2.18 -12.59 -10.18
N ALA A 126 -1.88 -13.43 -9.18
CA ALA A 126 -2.63 -14.65 -8.92
C ALA A 126 -4.08 -14.41 -8.48
N GLU A 127 -4.39 -13.25 -7.88
CA GLU A 127 -5.75 -12.84 -7.52
C GLU A 127 -6.54 -12.44 -8.77
N ILE A 128 -5.98 -11.55 -9.60
CA ILE A 128 -6.59 -11.11 -10.88
C ILE A 128 -6.95 -12.32 -11.75
N LEU A 129 -6.02 -13.25 -11.90
CA LEU A 129 -6.22 -14.45 -12.72
C LEU A 129 -7.35 -15.37 -12.19
N ARG A 130 -7.61 -15.35 -10.88
CA ARG A 130 -8.69 -16.14 -10.26
C ARG A 130 -10.04 -15.45 -10.30
N GLU A 131 -10.06 -14.11 -10.34
CA GLU A 131 -11.31 -13.35 -10.47
C GLU A 131 -11.93 -13.50 -11.87
N ARG A 132 -11.10 -13.76 -12.90
CA ARG A 132 -11.50 -13.87 -14.31
C ARG A 132 -10.87 -15.10 -14.99
N PRO A 133 -11.18 -16.33 -14.53
CA PRO A 133 -10.47 -17.54 -14.98
C PRO A 133 -10.78 -17.89 -16.44
N VAL A 134 -11.99 -17.58 -16.92
CA VAL A 134 -12.40 -17.81 -18.32
C VAL A 134 -11.63 -16.87 -19.24
N GLU A 135 -11.61 -15.57 -18.95
CA GLU A 135 -10.88 -14.57 -19.74
C GLU A 135 -9.37 -14.80 -19.68
N ALA A 136 -8.86 -15.30 -18.55
CA ALA A 136 -7.45 -15.66 -18.39
C ALA A 136 -7.08 -17.01 -19.05
N ASN A 137 -8.05 -17.78 -19.56
CA ASN A 137 -7.87 -19.14 -20.08
C ASN A 137 -7.18 -20.08 -19.07
N ILE A 138 -7.59 -19.99 -17.80
CA ILE A 138 -7.08 -20.80 -16.69
C ILE A 138 -8.23 -21.65 -16.14
N ASP A 139 -7.95 -22.95 -15.95
CA ASP A 139 -8.88 -23.86 -15.28
C ASP A 139 -9.19 -23.36 -13.83
N PRO A 140 -10.46 -23.05 -13.50
CA PRO A 140 -10.87 -22.58 -12.17
C PRO A 140 -10.52 -23.56 -11.04
N LEU A 141 -10.40 -24.85 -11.36
CA LEU A 141 -10.09 -25.92 -10.41
C LEU A 141 -8.59 -26.18 -10.27
N ARG A 142 -7.74 -25.46 -11.01
CA ARG A 142 -6.28 -25.66 -11.02
C ARG A 142 -5.68 -25.32 -9.65
N ARG A 143 -5.58 -26.33 -8.80
CA ARG A 143 -4.99 -26.27 -7.46
C ARG A 143 -3.49 -25.96 -7.58
N ASN A 144 -3.02 -25.02 -6.76
CA ASN A 144 -1.60 -24.63 -6.67
C ASN A 144 -0.67 -25.88 -6.66
N PRO A 145 0.25 -26.03 -7.64
CA PRO A 145 1.04 -27.26 -7.80
C PRO A 145 1.89 -27.60 -6.56
N ALA A 146 2.30 -26.59 -5.78
CA ALA A 146 3.05 -26.77 -4.54
C ALA A 146 2.27 -27.52 -3.43
N ARG A 147 0.92 -27.54 -3.50
CA ARG A 147 0.05 -28.24 -2.54
C ARG A 147 -0.35 -29.65 -2.99
N ALA A 148 -0.22 -29.97 -4.27
CA ALA A 148 -0.51 -31.30 -4.81
C ALA A 148 0.62 -32.30 -4.52
N ALA A 149 1.88 -31.85 -4.58
CA ALA A 149 3.05 -32.71 -4.36
C ALA A 149 3.14 -33.31 -2.94
N ARG A 150 2.55 -32.66 -1.92
CA ARG A 150 2.60 -33.12 -0.52
C ARG A 150 1.61 -34.24 -0.18
N ARG A 151 0.63 -34.54 -1.05
CA ARG A 151 -0.34 -35.65 -0.82
C ARG A 151 0.04 -36.95 -1.52
N GLY A 152 1.02 -36.94 -2.42
CA GLY A 152 1.49 -38.13 -3.13
C GLY A 152 2.50 -38.99 -2.35
N GLN A 153 3.19 -38.45 -1.33
CA GLN A 153 4.26 -39.16 -0.61
C GLN A 153 3.80 -39.95 0.62
N HIS A 154 2.51 -39.93 1.00
CA HIS A 154 1.99 -40.65 2.16
C HIS A 154 1.20 -41.94 1.82
N ARG A 155 1.29 -42.45 0.59
CA ARG A 155 0.52 -43.63 0.14
C ARG A 155 1.35 -44.79 -0.42
N SER A 156 2.65 -44.87 -0.16
CA SER A 156 3.45 -46.07 -0.48
C SER A 156 4.20 -46.53 0.76
N GLY A 157 3.61 -47.49 1.46
CA GLY A 157 4.07 -48.07 2.71
C GLY A 157 3.10 -49.14 3.19
N VAL A 158 2.88 -50.13 2.32
CA VAL A 158 2.43 -51.49 2.66
C VAL A 158 3.43 -52.42 2.00
#